data_AF-A0A497D5E8-F1
#
_entry.id   AF-A0A497D5E8-F1
#
_cell.length_a   1.000
_cell.length_b   1.000
_cell.length_c   1.000
_cell.angle_alpha   90.00
_cell.angle_beta   90.00
_cell.angle_gamma   90.00
#
_symmetry.space_group_name_H-M   'P 1'
#
loop_
_entity.id
_entity.type
_entity.pdbx_description
1 polymer ?
#
loop_
_entity_poly.entity_id
_entity_poly.type
_entity_poly.pdbx_seq_one_letter_code
_entity_poly.pdbx_strand_id
1 'polypeptide(L)' 'MIYTIKLIDGQQMKVTYPFSLDPDANIFGLFAHKKAGVTRNVVIDKTGTIVYLTRLYDNQEFAGMVKKIEELLN' A
#
# COMPACT_ATOMS: atom_id res chain seq x y z
N MET A 1 -7.66 2.88 4.95
CA MET A 1 -6.41 3.64 5.21
C MET A 1 -5.36 3.10 4.24
N ILE A 2 -4.74 3.94 3.43
CA ILE A 2 -3.69 3.50 2.49
C ILE A 2 -2.36 3.62 3.24
N TYR A 3 -1.72 2.49 3.53
CA TYR A 3 -0.39 2.46 4.15
C TYR A 3 0.65 2.26 3.06
N THR A 4 1.51 3.26 2.88
CA THR A 4 2.71 3.14 2.03
C THR A 4 3.92 2.94 2.94
N ILE A 5 4.50 1.74 2.93
CA ILE A 5 5.76 1.45 3.63
C ILE A 5 6.88 1.75 2.64
N LYS A 6 7.70 2.78 2.91
CA LYS A 6 8.86 3.12 2.08
C LYS A 6 10.10 3.28 2.94
N LEU A 7 11.22 2.74 2.44
CA LEU A 7 12.54 2.72 3.10
C LEU A 7 13.37 4.00 2.86
N ILE A 8 12.85 5.06 2.23
CA ILE A 8 13.64 6.25 1.82
C ILE A 8 12.83 7.56 1.90
N ASP A 9 13.54 8.63 2.26
CA ASP A 9 13.12 10.01 2.57
C ASP A 9 12.02 10.62 1.67
N GLY A 10 10.98 11.18 2.30
CA GLY A 10 9.72 11.63 1.68
C GLY A 10 9.74 13.06 1.15
N GLN A 11 10.76 13.88 1.45
CA GLN A 11 10.76 15.31 1.12
C GLN A 11 10.76 15.62 -0.38
N GLN A 12 11.26 14.71 -1.24
CA GLN A 12 11.29 14.92 -2.69
C GLN A 12 9.96 14.63 -3.40
N MET A 13 9.07 13.82 -2.82
CA MET A 13 7.91 13.28 -3.55
C MET A 13 6.68 14.19 -3.56
N LYS A 14 6.70 15.31 -2.81
CA LYS A 14 5.60 16.30 -2.72
C LYS A 14 4.21 15.70 -2.44
N VAL A 15 4.15 14.60 -1.69
CA VAL A 15 2.86 13.99 -1.30
C VAL A 15 2.30 14.64 -0.04
N THR A 16 0.99 14.58 0.14
CA THR A 16 0.27 15.15 1.30
C THR A 16 -0.14 14.10 2.34
N TYR A 17 0.10 12.81 2.07
CA TYR A 17 -0.23 11.72 2.99
C TYR A 17 0.98 11.34 3.87
N PRO A 18 0.76 10.84 5.10
CA PRO A 18 1.83 10.50 6.02
C PRO A 18 2.62 9.27 5.55
N PHE A 19 3.90 9.25 5.88
CA PHE A 19 4.75 8.06 5.74
C PHE A 19 5.01 7.43 7.09
N SER A 20 5.06 6.11 7.12
CA SER A 20 5.44 5.34 8.31
C SER A 20 6.77 4.62 8.07
N LEU A 21 7.66 4.69 9.06
CA LEU A 21 8.92 3.96 9.06
C LEU A 21 8.68 2.52 9.53
N ASP A 22 9.27 1.55 8.85
CA ASP A 22 9.24 0.12 9.21
C ASP A 22 10.68 -0.45 9.10
N PRO A 23 11.60 -0.06 10.00
CA PRO A 23 13.03 -0.35 9.87
C PRO A 23 13.36 -1.84 9.82
N ASP A 24 12.57 -2.69 10.50
CA ASP A 24 12.76 -4.13 10.55
C ASP A 24 11.86 -4.91 9.57
N ALA A 25 11.15 -4.19 8.69
CA ALA A 25 10.15 -4.75 7.77
C ALA A 25 9.11 -5.64 8.48
N ASN A 26 8.75 -5.32 9.73
CA ASN A 26 7.82 -6.13 10.53
C ASN A 26 6.39 -5.97 9.99
N ILE A 27 5.99 -4.75 9.64
CA ILE A 27 4.67 -4.47 9.06
C ILE A 27 4.63 -5.01 7.63
N PHE A 28 5.66 -4.75 6.83
CA PHE A 28 5.78 -5.30 5.48
C PHE A 28 5.74 -6.84 5.50
N GLY A 29 6.37 -7.44 6.49
CA GLY A 29 6.40 -8.88 6.74
C GLY A 29 5.03 -9.54 6.93
N LEU A 30 4.00 -8.77 7.32
CA LEU A 30 2.63 -9.27 7.44
C LEU A 30 1.98 -9.52 6.07
N PHE A 31 2.46 -8.85 5.02
CA PHE A 31 1.84 -8.86 3.68
C PHE A 31 2.75 -9.47 2.61
N ALA A 32 4.04 -9.66 2.91
CA ALA A 32 5.03 -10.16 1.97
C ALA A 32 6.26 -10.75 2.68
N HIS A 33 7.02 -11.58 1.98
CA HIS A 33 8.35 -11.97 2.46
C HIS A 33 9.25 -10.73 2.59
N LYS A 34 9.88 -10.53 3.75
CA LYS A 34 10.75 -9.37 4.03
C LYS A 34 11.84 -9.10 2.99
N LYS A 35 12.31 -10.16 2.32
CA LYS A 35 13.34 -10.10 1.27
C LYS A 35 12.80 -10.03 -0.16
N ALA A 36 11.49 -9.91 -0.34
CA ALA A 36 10.89 -9.89 -1.68
C ALA A 36 11.29 -8.65 -2.49
N GLY A 37 11.65 -7.53 -1.83
CA GLY A 37 12.15 -6.31 -2.48
C GLY A 37 11.16 -5.62 -3.44
N VAL A 38 9.92 -6.10 -3.54
CA VAL A 38 8.91 -5.64 -4.50
C VAL A 38 7.87 -4.78 -3.80
N THR A 39 7.63 -3.59 -4.36
CA THR A 39 6.56 -2.66 -3.95
C THR A 39 5.18 -3.29 -4.12
N ARG A 40 4.27 -3.02 -3.17
CA ARG A 40 2.90 -3.52 -3.19
C ARG A 40 1.93 -2.43 -2.74
N ASN A 41 0.69 -2.51 -3.22
CA ASN A 41 -0.43 -1.78 -2.65
C ASN A 41 -1.39 -2.78 -2.02
N VAL A 42 -1.81 -2.53 -0.79
CA VAL A 42 -2.75 -3.37 -0.04
C VAL A 42 -3.93 -2.50 0.38
N VAL A 43 -5.14 -2.84 -0.08
CA VAL A 43 -6.37 -2.19 0.37
C VAL A 43 -7.02 -3.07 1.43
N ILE A 44 -7.21 -2.49 2.61
CA ILE A 44 -7.84 -3.13 3.76
C ILE A 44 -9.17 -2.42 4.03
N ASP A 45 -10.25 -3.19 4.13
CA ASP A 45 -11.58 -2.66 4.45
C ASP A 45 -11.75 -2.32 5.94
N LYS A 46 -12.94 -1.84 6.33
CA LYS A 46 -13.25 -1.45 7.71
C LYS A 46 -13.28 -2.64 8.70
N THR A 47 -13.36 -3.87 8.20
CA THR A 47 -13.35 -5.11 9.01
C THR A 47 -11.95 -5.66 9.23
N GLY A 48 -10.94 -5.09 8.57
CA GLY A 48 -9.57 -5.58 8.60
C GLY A 48 -9.24 -6.60 7.51
N THR A 49 -10.13 -6.78 6.52
CA THR A 49 -9.93 -7.76 5.44
C THR A 49 -9.17 -7.13 4.28
N ILE A 50 -8.21 -7.87 3.71
CA ILE A 50 -7.55 -7.47 2.46
C ILE A 50 -8.52 -7.70 1.30
N VAL A 51 -8.91 -6.60 0.64
CA VAL A 51 -9.92 -6.61 -0.44
C VAL A 51 -9.35 -6.22 -1.80
N TYR A 52 -8.08 -5.80 -1.85
CA TYR A 52 -7.34 -5.56 -3.08
C TYR A 52 -5.82 -5.65 -2.83
N LEU A 53 -5.08 -6.26 -3.77
CA LEU A 53 -3.63 -6.42 -3.68
C LEU A 53 -3.00 -6.30 -5.07
N THR A 54 -2.01 -5.41 -5.22
CA THR A 54 -1.24 -5.25 -6.47
C THR A 54 0.25 -5.31 -6.21
N ARG A 55 1.02 -5.62 -7.26
CA ARG A 55 2.49 -5.65 -7.22
C ARG A 55 3.04 -4.65 -8.24
N LEU A 56 4.03 -3.87 -7.81
CA LEU A 56 4.56 -2.75 -8.59
C LEU A 56 3.44 -1.77 -9.00
N TYR A 57 3.76 -0.83 -9.86
CA TYR A 57 2.77 0.07 -10.44
C TYR A 57 2.36 -0.45 -11.81
N ASP A 58 1.05 -0.63 -11.98
CA ASP A 58 0.40 -0.86 -13.28
C ASP A 58 -0.83 0.04 -13.37
N ASN A 59 -1.07 0.64 -14.54
CA ASN A 59 -2.15 1.60 -14.74
C ASN A 59 -3.55 0.97 -14.61
N GLN A 60 -3.73 -0.26 -15.13
CA GLN A 60 -5.02 -0.94 -15.09
C GLN A 60 -5.33 -1.42 -13.69
N GLU A 61 -4.33 -2.02 -13.02
CA GLU A 61 -4.47 -2.42 -11.62
C GLU A 61 -4.72 -1.21 -10.70
N PHE A 62 -4.07 -0.07 -10.97
CA PHE A 62 -4.30 1.15 -10.20
C PHE A 62 -5.73 1.67 -10.38
N ALA A 63 -6.24 1.75 -11.61
CA ALA A 63 -7.62 2.16 -11.87
C ALA A 63 -8.62 1.20 -11.20
N GLY A 64 -8.36 -0.11 -11.24
CA GLY A 64 -9.17 -1.11 -10.54
C GLY A 64 -9.15 -0.92 -9.02
N MET A 65 -8.00 -0.59 -8.45
CA MET A 65 -7.85 -0.29 -7.02
C MET A 65 -8.71 0.91 -6.60
N VAL A 66 -8.67 2.00 -7.38
CA VAL A 66 -9.46 3.21 -7.10
C VAL A 66 -10.95 2.88 -7.12
N LYS A 67 -11.42 2.18 -8.16
CA LYS A 67 -12.82 1.73 -8.23
C LYS A 67 -13.21 0.86 -7.03
N LYS A 68 -12.32 -0.06 -6.61
CA LYS A 68 -12.59 -0.90 -5.44
C LYS A 68 -12.74 -0.07 -4.16
N ILE A 69 -11.96 0.99 -4.00
CA ILE A 69 -12.07 1.90 -2.86
C ILE A 69 -13.40 2.67 -2.90
N GLU A 70 -13.82 3.16 -4.07
CA GLU A 70 -15.12 3.84 -4.24
C GLU A 70 -16.29 2.93 -3.84
N GLU A 71 -16.26 1.66 -4.25
CA GLU A 71 -17.27 0.66 -3.87
C GLU A 71 -17.37 0.42 -2.35
N LEU A 72 -16.27 0.55 -1.60
CA LEU A 72 -16.23 0.36 -0.14
C LEU A 72 -16.69 1.59 0.64
N LEU A 73 -16.74 2.76 -0.01
CA LEU A 73 -17.14 4.02 0.60
C LEU A 73 -18.62 4.36 0.38
N ASN A 74 -19.24 3.74 -0.62
CA ASN A 74 -20.69 3.76 -0.84
C ASN A 74 -21.43 2.95 0.24
#